data_AF-A0A5F8GY26-F1
#
_entry.id   AF-A0A5F8GY26-F1
#
_cell.length_a   1.000
_cell.length_b   1.000
_cell.length_c   1.000
_cell.angle_alpha   90.00
_cell.angle_beta   90.00
_cell.angle_gamma   90.00
#
_symmetry.space_group_name_H-M   'P 1'
#
loop_
_entity.id
_entity.type
_entity.pdbx_description
1 polymer ?
#
loop_
_entity_poly.entity_id
_entity_poly.type
_entity_poly.pdbx_seq_one_letter_code
_entity_poly.pdbx_strand_id
1 'polypeptide(L)'
;MQHSHLLGPSREQIKGKILLSGRLGVPVDGMPGLELRRLIFSRRFINDMVKIYSITTTNAVDGVASSCRACALGSQQSGSSCVPCPPGHYIEKETNQCKECPPDTYLSIHQVYGKEACIPCGPGSKSTQDHTLCYSDCYLSYVKENQSLHFDFSNLSSVGSLMNGPSFTSKGTKYFHFFNISLCGHEGKKMAICTNNITDITVKEMVAESEDYTNFVGAFICQSTIIPSESKGFRTALSSQSISLADIFLGVTVESTLYNINIKEDMFPAPLRQIPDVHFFYKSSTVTSSCYNGRVAVVTMRCNPSKPGQGVISVPSTCPAGTCDGCTFYFLWESAEACPLCTEHDYHEIEGACKRGFQETLYVWNEPKQCIKGVFLPEKRLTTCETVDFWLKVGAGVGAFTAVLLVALTCYFWKKNQKLEYKYSKLVMTANAKECELPAADSCAIMEGEDNEEEVVYSNKQTLLGKLKSLATKEKEDHFESVQLKSSRSPNI
;
A
#
# COMPACT_ATOMS: atom_id res chain seq x y z
N MET A 1 18.74 -50.79 83.56
CA MET A 1 18.31 -49.37 83.40
C MET A 1 18.13 -49.07 81.92
N GLN A 2 17.37 -48.04 81.56
CA GLN A 2 17.01 -47.68 80.17
C GLN A 2 18.28 -47.47 79.30
N HIS A 3 18.30 -47.72 77.98
CA HIS A 3 17.49 -46.99 77.00
C HIS A 3 17.30 -47.65 75.61
N SER A 4 16.07 -47.44 75.12
CA SER A 4 15.56 -47.32 73.75
C SER A 4 16.37 -46.36 72.83
N HIS A 5 16.18 -46.24 71.50
CA HIS A 5 15.17 -46.77 70.56
C HIS A 5 15.67 -46.70 69.08
N LEU A 6 15.16 -47.63 68.25
CA LEU A 6 14.69 -47.50 66.84
C LEU A 6 15.51 -46.79 65.75
N LEU A 7 15.60 -47.49 64.61
CA LEU A 7 15.94 -46.92 63.29
C LEU A 7 14.85 -45.96 62.81
N GLY A 8 15.26 -44.87 62.14
CA GLY A 8 14.37 -43.98 61.38
C GLY A 8 14.52 -44.19 59.85
N PRO A 9 13.46 -43.98 59.06
CA PRO A 9 13.46 -44.26 57.62
C PRO A 9 14.21 -43.20 56.79
N SER A 10 14.64 -43.61 55.60
CA SER A 10 15.35 -42.79 54.62
C SER A 10 14.50 -41.62 54.09
N ARG A 11 15.08 -40.42 54.10
CA ARG A 11 14.44 -39.18 53.69
C ARG A 11 14.71 -38.90 52.20
N GLU A 12 13.86 -39.39 51.30
CA GLU A 12 13.98 -39.06 49.88
C GLU A 12 13.65 -37.58 49.60
N GLN A 13 14.52 -36.90 48.84
CA GLN A 13 14.31 -35.51 48.41
C GLN A 13 13.71 -35.49 47.00
N ILE A 14 12.43 -35.13 46.88
CA ILE A 14 11.84 -34.80 45.58
C ILE A 14 12.16 -33.34 45.25
N LYS A 15 13.15 -33.12 44.37
CA LYS A 15 13.45 -31.79 43.80
C LYS A 15 12.66 -31.58 42.52
N GLY A 16 11.70 -30.66 42.52
CA GLY A 16 10.96 -30.26 41.32
C GLY A 16 10.47 -28.81 41.38
N LYS A 17 10.52 -28.10 40.25
CA LYS A 17 9.82 -26.81 40.08
C LYS A 17 8.43 -27.10 39.52
N ILE A 18 7.39 -26.77 40.28
CA ILE A 18 5.99 -27.06 39.94
C ILE A 18 5.24 -25.74 39.71
N LEU A 19 4.40 -25.72 38.67
CA LEU A 19 3.45 -24.64 38.42
C LEU A 19 2.11 -25.01 39.06
N LEU A 20 1.81 -24.38 40.20
CA LEU A 20 0.71 -24.80 41.09
C LEU A 20 -0.67 -24.54 40.48
N SER A 21 -1.43 -25.61 40.27
CA SER A 21 -2.89 -25.57 40.14
C SER A 21 -3.49 -26.78 40.86
N GLY A 22 -4.39 -26.53 41.81
CA GLY A 22 -5.05 -27.55 42.61
C GLY A 22 -6.47 -27.10 42.98
N ARG A 23 -7.43 -28.02 42.90
CA ARG A 23 -8.76 -27.86 43.53
C ARG A 23 -8.63 -28.28 45.00
N LEU A 24 -9.20 -27.49 45.91
CA LEU A 24 -9.34 -27.91 47.30
C LEU A 24 -10.36 -29.06 47.40
N GLY A 25 -9.96 -30.14 48.08
CA GLY A 25 -10.90 -31.06 48.72
C GLY A 25 -11.38 -30.47 50.06
N VAL A 26 -12.53 -30.95 50.54
CA VAL A 26 -13.15 -30.53 51.80
C VAL A 26 -12.25 -30.92 52.98
N PRO A 27 -12.03 -30.05 53.99
CA PRO A 27 -11.20 -30.39 55.15
C PRO A 27 -11.91 -31.42 56.05
N VAL A 28 -11.10 -32.30 56.67
CA VAL A 28 -11.49 -33.08 57.84
C VAL A 28 -10.94 -32.35 59.07
N ASP A 29 -11.77 -32.16 60.09
CA ASP A 29 -11.44 -31.34 61.26
C ASP A 29 -10.23 -31.86 62.04
N GLY A 30 -9.37 -30.93 62.53
CA GLY A 30 -8.42 -31.23 63.60
C GLY A 30 -6.94 -30.87 63.41
N MET A 31 -6.52 -30.15 62.35
CA MET A 31 -5.13 -29.67 62.22
C MET A 31 -5.03 -28.21 61.75
N PRO A 32 -3.96 -27.48 62.14
CA PRO A 32 -3.68 -26.14 61.61
C PRO A 32 -3.29 -26.25 60.12
N GLY A 33 -4.28 -26.09 59.24
CA GLY A 33 -4.08 -26.21 57.80
C GLY A 33 -3.13 -25.15 57.24
N LEU A 34 -2.27 -25.55 56.31
CA LEU A 34 -1.51 -24.60 55.50
C LEU A 34 -2.50 -23.74 54.69
N GLU A 35 -2.65 -22.48 55.07
CA GLU A 35 -3.36 -21.49 54.26
C GLU A 35 -2.51 -21.14 53.03
N LEU A 36 -2.59 -21.98 51.99
CA LEU A 36 -2.06 -21.67 50.66
C LEU A 36 -2.90 -20.53 50.06
N ARG A 37 -2.64 -19.30 50.52
CA ARG A 37 -3.28 -18.09 50.01
C ARG A 37 -3.07 -18.04 48.51
N ARG A 38 -4.18 -18.03 47.77
CA ARG A 38 -4.19 -17.81 46.34
C ARG A 38 -3.59 -16.42 46.08
N LEU A 39 -2.33 -16.37 45.68
CA LEU A 39 -1.65 -15.13 45.28
C LEU A 39 -2.28 -14.63 43.98
N ILE A 40 -3.39 -13.93 44.11
CA ILE A 40 -4.02 -13.18 43.03
C ILE A 40 -3.15 -11.95 42.80
N PHE A 41 -2.18 -12.08 41.90
CA PHE A 41 -1.41 -10.95 41.38
C PHE A 41 -2.32 -10.07 40.51
N SER A 42 -3.10 -9.20 41.17
CA SER A 42 -3.73 -8.05 40.52
C SER A 42 -2.61 -7.12 40.03
N ARG A 43 -2.30 -7.21 38.74
CA ARG A 43 -1.23 -6.43 38.08
C ARG A 43 -1.37 -4.94 38.40
N ARG A 44 -0.48 -4.40 39.23
CA ARG A 44 -0.31 -2.94 39.42
C ARG A 44 0.97 -2.41 38.77
N PHE A 45 2.01 -3.23 38.61
CA PHE A 45 3.29 -2.84 38.00
C PHE A 45 3.77 -3.92 37.04
N ILE A 46 4.46 -3.49 35.97
CA ILE A 46 4.81 -4.35 34.82
C ILE A 46 6.19 -5.02 34.97
N ASN A 47 7.04 -4.53 35.90
CA ASN A 47 8.44 -4.96 36.05
C ASN A 47 8.71 -5.81 37.31
N ASP A 48 7.69 -6.13 38.13
CA ASP A 48 7.87 -6.88 39.38
C ASP A 48 8.21 -8.36 39.13
N MET A 49 9.50 -8.70 39.15
CA MET A 49 9.99 -10.07 38.91
C MET A 49 10.23 -10.83 40.22
N VAL A 50 9.28 -11.64 40.65
CA VAL A 50 9.47 -12.57 41.80
C VAL A 50 10.22 -13.83 41.35
N LYS A 51 11.52 -13.91 41.66
CA LYS A 51 12.34 -15.11 41.48
C LYS A 51 12.19 -16.07 42.67
N ILE A 52 11.38 -17.12 42.51
CA ILE A 52 11.27 -18.19 43.51
C ILE A 52 12.40 -19.22 43.30
N TYR A 53 13.36 -19.24 44.22
CA TYR A 53 14.53 -20.13 44.14
C TYR A 53 14.23 -21.56 44.60
N SER A 54 13.47 -21.71 45.68
CA SER A 54 12.99 -23.01 46.18
C SER A 54 11.63 -22.86 46.86
N ILE A 55 10.85 -23.95 46.87
CA ILE A 55 9.66 -24.12 47.70
C ILE A 55 9.86 -25.45 48.42
N THR A 56 9.76 -25.44 49.75
CA THR A 56 9.89 -26.65 50.58
C THR A 56 8.58 -26.87 51.31
N THR A 57 7.81 -27.87 50.89
CA THR A 57 6.61 -28.32 51.61
C THR A 57 6.99 -29.30 52.71
N THR A 58 6.63 -29.00 53.95
CA THR A 58 6.78 -29.89 55.10
C THR A 58 5.43 -30.50 55.50
N ASN A 59 5.45 -31.57 56.29
CA ASN A 59 4.26 -32.26 56.82
C ASN A 59 3.30 -32.84 55.77
N ALA A 60 3.77 -33.15 54.56
CA ALA A 60 3.06 -34.04 53.65
C ALA A 60 3.27 -35.50 54.09
N VAL A 61 2.19 -36.27 54.23
CA VAL A 61 2.25 -37.71 54.53
C VAL A 61 2.67 -38.49 53.29
N ASP A 62 2.02 -38.21 52.16
CA ASP A 62 2.43 -38.62 50.81
C ASP A 62 2.28 -37.41 49.87
N GLY A 63 3.37 -37.01 49.21
CA GLY A 63 3.42 -35.78 48.41
C GLY A 63 3.62 -36.05 46.93
N VAL A 64 2.53 -36.24 46.18
CA VAL A 64 2.55 -36.38 44.71
C VAL A 64 2.04 -35.08 44.06
N ALA A 65 2.68 -34.64 42.96
CA ALA A 65 2.20 -33.49 42.20
C ALA A 65 0.86 -33.79 41.51
N SER A 66 -0.09 -32.85 41.57
CA SER A 66 -1.39 -32.98 40.89
C SER A 66 -1.26 -33.13 39.36
N SER A 67 -0.20 -32.58 38.80
CA SER A 67 0.26 -32.83 37.44
C SER A 67 1.75 -32.46 37.32
N CYS A 68 2.54 -33.27 36.63
CA CYS A 68 3.87 -32.89 36.17
C CYS A 68 3.77 -32.35 34.75
N ARG A 69 4.27 -31.14 34.51
CA ARG A 69 4.50 -30.66 33.14
C ARG A 69 5.91 -31.10 32.73
N ALA A 70 6.03 -31.68 31.55
CA ALA A 70 7.34 -31.88 30.93
C ALA A 70 8.02 -30.52 30.73
N CYS A 71 9.35 -30.50 30.59
CA CYS A 71 10.14 -29.27 30.53
C CYS A 71 11.34 -29.48 29.61
N ALA A 72 11.95 -28.39 29.12
CA ALA A 72 13.15 -28.51 28.31
C ALA A 72 14.28 -29.18 29.07
N LEU A 73 14.86 -30.23 28.48
CA LEU A 73 15.94 -31.00 29.06
C LEU A 73 17.30 -30.37 28.71
N GLY A 74 18.16 -30.20 29.72
CA GLY A 74 19.53 -29.75 29.50
C GLY A 74 20.37 -30.79 28.76
N SER A 75 21.29 -30.33 27.89
CA SER A 75 22.16 -31.20 27.09
C SER A 75 23.20 -32.00 27.89
N GLN A 76 23.35 -31.75 29.20
CA GLN A 76 24.29 -32.49 30.06
C GLN A 76 23.67 -33.79 30.58
N GLN A 77 24.31 -34.91 30.28
CA GLN A 77 23.83 -36.30 30.47
C GLN A 77 23.70 -36.78 31.94
N SER A 78 23.75 -35.88 32.93
CA SER A 78 23.94 -36.22 34.35
C SER A 78 22.85 -35.65 35.27
N GLY A 79 21.61 -35.56 34.78
CA GLY A 79 20.43 -35.25 35.60
C GLY A 79 19.32 -34.59 34.80
N SER A 80 18.08 -35.07 34.98
CA SER A 80 16.86 -34.52 34.37
C SER A 80 16.45 -33.16 34.98
N SER A 81 17.34 -32.17 34.89
CA SER A 81 17.11 -30.81 35.37
C SER A 81 16.48 -29.97 34.26
N CYS A 82 15.28 -29.44 34.53
CA CYS A 82 14.61 -28.51 33.63
C CYS A 82 15.46 -27.24 33.43
N VAL A 83 15.79 -26.92 32.18
CA VAL A 83 16.41 -25.65 31.80
C VAL A 83 15.37 -24.69 31.20
N PRO A 84 15.47 -23.37 31.41
CA PRO A 84 14.67 -22.42 30.65
C PRO A 84 15.13 -22.40 29.20
N CYS A 85 14.19 -22.34 28.25
CA CYS A 85 14.54 -22.09 26.85
C CYS A 85 15.09 -20.67 26.67
N PRO A 86 15.95 -20.44 25.66
CA PRO A 86 16.34 -19.09 25.26
C PRO A 86 15.12 -18.29 24.77
N PRO A 87 15.23 -16.95 24.68
CA PRO A 87 14.19 -16.09 24.13
C PRO A 87 13.70 -16.59 22.76
N GLY A 88 12.41 -16.40 22.48
CA GLY A 88 11.78 -16.78 21.22
C GLY A 88 11.68 -18.27 20.92
N HIS A 89 12.01 -19.14 21.88
CA HIS A 89 11.93 -20.59 21.70
C HIS A 89 10.79 -21.22 22.52
N TYR A 90 10.06 -22.14 21.90
CA TYR A 90 9.03 -22.97 22.54
C TYR A 90 9.55 -24.37 22.85
N ILE A 91 8.91 -25.07 23.79
CA ILE A 91 9.23 -26.45 24.14
C ILE A 91 8.41 -27.38 23.24
N GLU A 92 9.07 -28.17 22.38
CA GLU A 92 8.40 -29.15 21.52
C GLU A 92 7.81 -30.32 22.34
N LYS A 93 6.60 -30.77 21.97
CA LYS A 93 5.79 -31.73 22.75
C LYS A 93 6.41 -33.14 22.76
N GLU A 94 7.01 -33.56 21.65
CA GLU A 94 7.55 -34.91 21.46
C GLU A 94 8.98 -35.05 22.00
N THR A 95 9.83 -34.05 21.75
CA THR A 95 11.27 -34.13 22.04
C THR A 95 11.68 -33.48 23.36
N ASN A 96 10.84 -32.62 23.94
CA ASN A 96 11.18 -31.76 25.07
C ASN A 96 12.46 -30.92 24.81
N GLN A 97 12.68 -30.53 23.56
CA GLN A 97 13.74 -29.62 23.15
C GLN A 97 13.18 -28.22 22.88
N CYS A 98 14.01 -27.21 23.08
CA CYS A 98 13.69 -25.84 22.70
C CYS A 98 13.82 -25.69 21.18
N LYS A 99 12.76 -25.24 20.51
CA LYS A 99 12.77 -24.89 19.08
C LYS A 99 12.38 -23.43 18.89
N GLU A 100 13.04 -22.77 17.96
CA GLU A 100 12.78 -21.38 17.60
C GLU A 100 11.36 -21.22 17.05
N CYS A 101 10.69 -20.13 17.42
CA CYS A 101 9.39 -19.78 16.85
C CYS A 101 9.51 -19.43 15.35
N PRO A 102 8.47 -19.69 14.52
CA PRO A 102 8.47 -19.25 13.14
C PRO A 102 8.58 -17.71 13.01
N PRO A 103 9.11 -17.18 11.88
CA PRO A 103 9.09 -15.74 11.60
C PRO A 103 7.67 -15.16 11.65
N ASP A 104 7.58 -13.89 12.01
CA ASP A 104 6.32 -13.13 12.16
C ASP A 104 5.38 -13.72 13.23
N THR A 105 5.96 -14.34 14.27
CA THR A 105 5.25 -14.81 15.47
C THR A 105 5.92 -14.31 16.75
N TYR A 106 5.16 -14.25 17.85
CA TYR A 106 5.65 -13.92 19.19
C TYR A 106 5.27 -15.00 20.22
N LEU A 107 6.10 -15.17 21.25
CA LEU A 107 5.94 -16.23 22.25
C LEU A 107 4.90 -15.86 23.33
N SER A 108 3.93 -16.74 23.56
CA SER A 108 2.91 -16.60 24.60
C SER A 108 3.45 -16.91 26.00
N ILE A 109 3.39 -15.93 26.90
CA ILE A 109 3.76 -16.10 28.32
C ILE A 109 2.89 -17.14 29.07
N HIS A 110 1.72 -17.50 28.53
CA HIS A 110 0.78 -18.42 29.16
C HIS A 110 0.93 -19.87 28.70
N GLN A 111 1.53 -20.09 27.54
CA GLN A 111 1.65 -21.39 26.89
C GLN A 111 3.01 -21.48 26.23
N VAL A 112 3.94 -22.18 26.88
CA VAL A 112 5.34 -22.37 26.42
C VAL A 112 5.52 -23.72 25.69
N TYR A 113 4.43 -24.47 25.47
CA TYR A 113 4.46 -25.86 24.99
C TYR A 113 3.81 -26.02 23.61
N GLY A 114 4.56 -26.65 22.71
CA GLY A 114 4.23 -26.85 21.30
C GLY A 114 4.29 -25.57 20.47
N LYS A 115 4.20 -25.73 19.15
CA LYS A 115 4.21 -24.62 18.18
C LYS A 115 3.11 -23.58 18.44
N GLU A 116 2.03 -23.98 19.10
CA GLU A 116 0.90 -23.14 19.54
C GLU A 116 1.29 -22.11 20.63
N ALA A 117 2.49 -22.22 21.19
CA ALA A 117 3.12 -21.16 21.99
C ALA A 117 3.46 -19.91 21.16
N CYS A 118 3.75 -20.08 19.87
CA CYS A 118 4.10 -19.01 18.94
C CYS A 118 2.83 -18.46 18.29
N ILE A 119 2.36 -17.31 18.76
CA ILE A 119 1.17 -16.64 18.24
C ILE A 119 1.57 -15.77 17.04
N PRO A 120 0.88 -15.85 15.88
CA PRO A 120 1.19 -14.97 14.76
C PRO A 120 0.97 -13.50 15.12
N CYS A 121 1.88 -12.65 14.66
CA CYS A 121 1.69 -11.21 14.67
C CYS A 121 0.56 -10.83 13.67
N GLY A 122 -0.04 -9.65 13.83
CA GLY A 122 -1.16 -9.21 12.98
C GLY A 122 -0.74 -8.78 11.56
N PRO A 123 -1.68 -8.27 10.75
CA PRO A 123 -1.40 -7.85 9.38
C PRO A 123 -0.32 -6.77 9.31
N GLY A 124 0.54 -6.82 8.29
CA GLY A 124 1.59 -5.83 8.04
C GLY A 124 2.61 -5.66 9.18
N SER A 125 2.81 -6.68 10.01
CA SER A 125 3.69 -6.62 11.18
C SER A 125 4.79 -7.67 11.14
N LYS A 126 5.89 -7.38 11.85
CA LYS A 126 7.12 -8.16 11.95
C LYS A 126 7.44 -8.49 13.39
N SER A 127 7.97 -9.69 13.63
CA SER A 127 8.46 -10.10 14.96
C SER A 127 9.89 -9.59 15.20
N THR A 128 10.22 -9.24 16.45
CA THR A 128 11.61 -9.06 16.89
C THR A 128 12.41 -10.36 16.74
N GLN A 129 13.75 -10.25 16.65
CA GLN A 129 14.65 -11.42 16.57
C GLN A 129 14.45 -12.41 17.73
N ASP A 130 14.14 -11.91 18.93
CA ASP A 130 13.84 -12.74 20.11
C ASP A 130 12.38 -13.24 20.16
N HIS A 131 11.56 -13.00 19.12
CA HIS A 131 10.13 -13.31 19.06
C HIS A 131 9.34 -12.89 20.32
N THR A 132 9.67 -11.74 20.90
CA THR A 132 9.03 -11.21 22.11
C THR A 132 7.93 -10.20 21.83
N LEU A 133 8.08 -9.43 20.75
CA LEU A 133 7.23 -8.30 20.41
C LEU A 133 7.01 -8.25 18.89
N CYS A 134 5.81 -7.82 18.49
CA CYS A 134 5.50 -7.45 17.11
C CYS A 134 5.64 -5.94 16.92
N TYR A 135 6.08 -5.49 15.74
CA TYR A 135 6.20 -4.09 15.35
C TYR A 135 5.93 -3.90 13.84
N SER A 136 5.84 -2.65 13.36
CA SER A 136 5.86 -2.34 11.93
C SER A 136 7.22 -1.78 11.53
N ASP A 137 7.74 -2.27 10.40
CA ASP A 137 8.99 -1.89 9.76
C ASP A 137 8.88 -0.65 8.84
N CYS A 138 7.79 0.12 8.97
CA CYS A 138 7.37 1.23 8.11
C CYS A 138 6.90 0.86 6.69
N TYR A 139 6.91 -0.41 6.28
CA TYR A 139 6.53 -0.80 4.92
C TYR A 139 5.18 -1.54 4.90
N LEU A 140 4.33 -1.17 3.95
CA LEU A 140 3.07 -1.88 3.71
C LEU A 140 2.87 -2.09 2.21
N SER A 141 2.65 -3.33 1.80
CA SER A 141 2.12 -3.68 0.48
C SER A 141 0.65 -4.07 0.58
N TYR A 142 -0.19 -3.44 -0.24
CA TYR A 142 -1.62 -3.73 -0.33
C TYR A 142 -2.02 -3.87 -1.80
N VAL A 143 -2.77 -4.92 -2.12
CA VAL A 143 -3.25 -5.16 -3.50
C VAL A 143 -4.70 -4.73 -3.60
N LYS A 144 -4.97 -3.76 -4.48
CA LYS A 144 -6.31 -3.24 -4.80
C LYS A 144 -6.57 -3.48 -6.27
N GLU A 145 -7.59 -4.26 -6.61
CA GLU A 145 -8.08 -4.41 -8.01
C GLU A 145 -6.96 -4.72 -9.03
N ASN A 146 -6.09 -5.68 -8.70
CA ASN A 146 -4.88 -6.08 -9.45
C ASN A 146 -3.73 -5.05 -9.52
N GLN A 147 -3.81 -3.92 -8.81
CA GLN A 147 -2.70 -2.99 -8.63
C GLN A 147 -2.10 -3.14 -7.23
N SER A 148 -0.76 -3.26 -7.14
CA SER A 148 -0.02 -3.32 -5.88
C SER A 148 0.38 -1.91 -5.43
N LEU A 149 -0.29 -1.38 -4.41
CA LEU A 149 0.08 -0.15 -3.74
C LEU A 149 1.13 -0.45 -2.66
N HIS A 150 2.28 0.21 -2.74
CA HIS A 150 3.35 0.12 -1.76
C HIS A 150 3.44 1.43 -1.00
N PHE A 151 3.46 1.38 0.33
CA PHE A 151 3.59 2.55 1.21
C PHE A 151 4.92 2.47 1.96
N ASP A 152 5.61 3.61 2.04
CA ASP A 152 6.88 3.79 2.76
C ASP A 152 6.73 4.91 3.80
N PHE A 153 6.44 4.51 5.04
CA PHE A 153 6.30 5.44 6.16
C PHE A 153 7.62 5.80 6.84
N SER A 154 8.79 5.46 6.25
CA SER A 154 10.10 5.64 6.91
C SER A 154 10.41 7.10 7.26
N ASN A 155 9.93 8.06 6.46
CA ASN A 155 10.08 9.50 6.75
C ASN A 155 9.15 10.00 7.89
N LEU A 156 8.24 9.15 8.36
CA LEU A 156 7.35 9.36 9.51
C LEU A 156 7.72 8.46 10.71
N SER A 157 8.89 7.81 10.68
CA SER A 157 9.42 7.01 11.80
C SER A 157 9.70 7.85 13.06
N SER A 158 10.07 9.12 12.86
CA SER A 158 10.21 10.12 13.94
C SER A 158 8.91 10.31 14.72
N VAL A 159 9.01 10.45 16.04
CA VAL A 159 7.85 10.70 16.92
C VAL A 159 7.08 11.96 16.48
N GLY A 160 5.84 11.76 16.06
CA GLY A 160 4.88 12.83 15.83
C GLY A 160 4.26 13.29 17.13
N SER A 161 4.02 14.60 17.27
CA SER A 161 3.40 15.18 18.47
C SER A 161 2.14 15.97 18.17
N LEU A 162 1.15 15.87 19.05
CA LEU A 162 -0.11 16.62 18.97
C LEU A 162 -0.42 17.24 20.34
N MET A 163 -0.76 18.53 20.36
CA MET A 163 -1.40 19.17 21.50
C MET A 163 -2.85 19.48 21.16
N ASN A 164 -3.79 18.95 21.94
CA ASN A 164 -5.21 19.21 21.76
C ASN A 164 -5.60 20.64 22.16
N GLY A 165 -6.84 21.03 21.86
CA GLY A 165 -7.42 22.30 22.31
C GLY A 165 -7.46 22.45 23.85
N PRO A 166 -7.61 23.69 24.35
CA PRO A 166 -7.62 23.96 25.78
C PRO A 166 -8.85 23.34 26.46
N SER A 167 -8.59 22.62 27.55
CA SER A 167 -9.61 22.09 28.45
C SER A 167 -9.48 22.74 29.83
N PHE A 168 -10.51 22.65 30.67
CA PHE A 168 -10.55 23.29 31.98
C PHE A 168 -10.95 22.28 33.05
N THR A 169 -10.29 22.33 34.20
CA THR A 169 -10.70 21.54 35.38
C THR A 169 -11.97 22.14 35.99
N SER A 170 -12.62 21.41 36.90
CA SER A 170 -13.75 21.94 37.69
C SER A 170 -13.40 23.17 38.54
N LYS A 171 -12.10 23.47 38.73
CA LYS A 171 -11.60 24.67 39.40
C LYS A 171 -11.25 25.81 38.44
N GLY A 172 -11.53 25.67 37.15
CA GLY A 172 -11.20 26.65 36.11
C GLY A 172 -9.74 26.65 35.65
N THR A 173 -8.89 25.77 36.18
CA THR A 173 -7.48 25.66 35.74
C THR A 173 -7.42 25.13 34.30
N LYS A 174 -6.81 25.90 33.40
CA LYS A 174 -6.58 25.51 32.02
C LYS A 174 -5.55 24.38 31.92
N TYR A 175 -5.78 23.40 31.05
CA TYR A 175 -4.82 22.35 30.71
C TYR A 175 -4.94 21.94 29.23
N PHE A 176 -3.94 21.24 28.74
CA PHE A 176 -3.91 20.63 27.41
C PHE A 176 -3.49 19.17 27.54
N HIS A 177 -3.96 18.32 26.62
CA HIS A 177 -3.39 16.99 26.45
C HIS A 177 -2.35 17.04 25.33
N PHE A 178 -1.16 16.51 25.62
CA PHE A 178 -0.05 16.38 24.70
C PHE A 178 0.19 14.90 24.44
N PHE A 179 0.19 14.50 23.17
CA PHE A 179 0.35 13.12 22.73
C PHE A 179 1.64 13.00 21.94
N ASN A 180 2.43 11.97 22.24
CA ASN A 180 3.56 11.55 21.41
C ASN A 180 3.20 10.20 20.77
N ILE A 181 3.41 10.09 19.46
CA ILE A 181 3.01 8.98 18.60
C ILE A 181 4.21 8.54 17.77
N SER A 182 4.65 7.29 17.92
CA SER A 182 5.62 6.65 17.02
C SER A 182 4.92 5.55 16.22
N LEU A 183 4.93 5.64 14.88
CA LEU A 183 4.29 4.68 13.98
C LEU A 183 5.08 3.38 13.85
N CYS A 184 6.37 3.51 13.55
CA CYS A 184 7.24 2.36 13.35
C CYS A 184 7.97 2.02 14.64
N GLY A 185 8.04 0.72 14.95
CA GLY A 185 8.90 0.26 16.04
C GLY A 185 10.29 0.02 15.50
N HIS A 186 11.29 0.77 15.96
CA HIS A 186 12.70 0.49 15.64
C HIS A 186 13.10 -0.82 16.33
N GLU A 187 12.82 -1.97 15.72
CA GLU A 187 12.99 -3.32 16.31
C GLU A 187 12.19 -3.48 17.62
N GLY A 188 10.96 -2.95 17.66
CA GLY A 188 10.11 -2.98 18.85
C GLY A 188 10.46 -1.96 19.94
N LYS A 189 11.44 -1.06 19.72
CA LYS A 189 11.74 0.05 20.65
C LYS A 189 10.57 1.04 20.74
N LYS A 190 10.12 1.30 21.97
CA LYS A 190 9.00 2.20 22.31
C LYS A 190 9.49 3.66 22.30
N MET A 191 9.46 4.31 21.13
CA MET A 191 10.10 5.62 20.91
C MET A 191 9.30 6.82 21.45
N ALA A 192 7.98 6.71 21.63
CA ALA A 192 7.19 7.80 22.19
C ALA A 192 7.40 7.89 23.71
N ILE A 193 8.08 8.93 24.17
CA ILE A 193 8.38 9.18 25.58
C ILE A 193 7.54 10.36 26.08
N CYS A 194 6.83 10.20 27.19
CA CYS A 194 6.09 11.26 27.88
C CYS A 194 6.65 11.44 29.29
N THR A 195 7.01 12.68 29.65
CA THR A 195 7.71 13.00 30.91
C THR A 195 6.82 13.80 31.88
N ASN A 196 6.86 13.43 33.15
CA ASN A 196 6.33 14.23 34.24
C ASN A 196 7.40 15.26 34.65
N ASN A 197 7.07 16.54 34.52
CA ASN A 197 7.87 17.66 35.00
C ASN A 197 7.15 18.32 36.18
N ILE A 198 6.92 17.53 37.23
CA ILE A 198 6.51 18.02 38.54
C ILE A 198 7.78 18.13 39.37
N THR A 199 8.25 19.35 39.61
CA THR A 199 9.31 19.56 40.60
C THR A 199 8.72 19.32 41.99
N ASP A 200 8.82 18.08 42.48
CA ASP A 200 8.40 17.75 43.83
C ASP A 200 9.39 18.36 44.83
N ILE A 201 9.04 19.54 45.33
CA ILE A 201 9.85 20.30 46.29
C ILE A 201 9.93 19.56 47.65
N THR A 202 9.12 18.52 47.88
CA THR A 202 8.99 17.87 49.19
C THR A 202 9.82 16.60 49.38
N VAL A 203 10.40 16.02 48.33
CA VAL A 203 11.08 14.69 48.41
C VAL A 203 12.62 14.80 48.31
N LYS A 204 13.17 15.92 47.83
CA LYS A 204 14.60 16.06 47.54
C LYS A 204 15.53 16.17 48.76
N GLU A 205 15.01 16.07 49.98
CA GLU A 205 15.76 16.26 51.23
C GLU A 205 15.84 15.01 52.12
N MET A 206 15.29 13.85 51.70
CA MET A 206 15.28 12.65 52.57
C MET A 206 15.78 11.33 51.97
N VAL A 207 15.98 11.21 50.65
CA VAL A 207 16.61 10.01 50.05
C VAL A 207 17.55 10.40 48.91
N ALA A 208 18.84 10.54 49.23
CA ALA A 208 19.87 10.12 48.28
C ALA A 208 19.85 8.58 48.22
N GLU A 209 20.18 7.99 47.07
CA GLU A 209 20.18 6.53 46.81
C GLU A 209 18.81 5.86 46.51
N SER A 210 18.05 6.40 45.54
CA SER A 210 17.15 5.56 44.74
C SER A 210 16.94 6.12 43.32
N GLU A 211 17.47 5.45 42.29
CA GLU A 211 17.38 5.87 40.88
C GLU A 211 16.06 5.48 40.17
N ASP A 212 15.07 4.95 40.91
CA ASP A 212 13.89 4.25 40.36
C ASP A 212 12.52 4.92 40.68
N TYR A 213 12.45 6.25 40.61
CA TYR A 213 11.18 6.93 40.28
C TYR A 213 11.27 7.48 38.85
N THR A 214 10.91 6.63 37.88
CA THR A 214 10.95 6.99 36.47
C THR A 214 9.95 8.10 36.16
N ASN A 215 10.46 9.34 36.06
CA ASN A 215 9.69 10.53 35.68
C ASN A 215 9.20 10.51 34.21
N PHE A 216 9.20 9.35 33.55
CA PHE A 216 8.87 9.21 32.14
C PHE A 216 8.25 7.85 31.82
N VAL A 217 7.42 7.83 30.78
CA VAL A 217 6.71 6.65 30.27
C VAL A 217 7.05 6.48 28.79
N GLY A 218 7.64 5.34 28.42
CA GLY A 218 7.91 4.95 27.03
C GLY A 218 6.82 4.03 26.47
N ALA A 219 6.28 4.37 25.30
CA ALA A 219 5.19 3.66 24.63
C ALA A 219 5.33 3.73 23.09
N PHE A 220 4.37 3.16 22.36
CA PHE A 220 4.14 3.56 20.96
C PHE A 220 3.32 4.85 20.90
N ILE A 221 2.35 4.98 21.81
CA ILE A 221 1.53 6.18 22.00
C ILE A 221 1.43 6.47 23.48
N CYS A 222 1.83 7.67 23.88
CA CYS A 222 1.70 8.16 25.26
C CYS A 222 1.03 9.53 25.29
N GLN A 223 0.46 9.87 26.45
CA GLN A 223 -0.21 11.13 26.74
C GLN A 223 0.40 11.75 27.99
N SER A 224 0.59 13.07 28.00
CA SER A 224 0.79 13.87 29.21
C SER A 224 -0.20 15.03 29.28
N THR A 225 -0.44 15.53 30.49
CA THR A 225 -1.29 16.71 30.73
C THR A 225 -0.38 17.91 31.01
N ILE A 226 -0.44 18.91 30.12
CA ILE A 226 0.34 20.14 30.20
C ILE A 226 -0.52 21.24 30.82
N ILE A 227 -0.07 21.79 31.94
CA ILE A 227 -0.69 22.94 32.61
C ILE A 227 0.20 24.17 32.34
N PRO A 228 -0.29 25.17 31.57
CA PRO A 228 0.47 26.40 31.32
C PRO A 228 0.63 27.21 32.61
N SER A 229 1.74 27.94 32.75
CA SER A 229 1.90 28.87 33.87
C SER A 229 1.11 30.16 33.64
N GLU A 230 0.39 30.63 34.65
CA GLU A 230 -0.43 31.84 34.59
C GLU A 230 0.36 33.15 34.79
N SER A 231 1.62 33.07 35.25
CA SER A 231 2.43 34.25 35.58
C SER A 231 3.40 34.65 34.47
N LYS A 232 3.58 35.96 34.24
CA LYS A 232 4.63 36.55 33.38
C LYS A 232 6.04 36.41 33.99
N GLY A 233 6.46 35.19 34.31
CA GLY A 233 7.74 34.87 34.94
C GLY A 233 8.34 33.58 34.41
N PHE A 234 9.57 33.30 34.82
CA PHE A 234 10.41 32.19 34.33
C PHE A 234 9.97 30.79 34.84
N ARG A 235 8.66 30.51 34.85
CA ARG A 235 8.08 29.21 35.21
C ARG A 235 7.69 28.46 33.94
N THR A 236 8.38 27.35 33.68
CA THR A 236 8.05 26.42 32.60
C THR A 236 6.66 25.83 32.79
N ALA A 237 6.00 25.44 31.69
CA ALA A 237 4.73 24.72 31.77
C ALA A 237 4.94 23.39 32.51
N LEU A 238 4.01 23.04 33.40
CA LEU A 238 4.07 21.81 34.17
C LEU A 238 3.53 20.66 33.34
N SER A 239 4.28 19.56 33.24
CA SER A 239 3.81 18.31 32.65
C SER A 239 3.52 17.32 33.77
N SER A 240 2.33 16.72 33.76
CA SER A 240 1.86 15.81 34.80
C SER A 240 1.03 14.68 34.17
N GLN A 241 0.76 13.62 34.92
CA GLN A 241 -0.10 12.51 34.51
C GLN A 241 0.33 11.86 33.18
N SER A 242 1.63 11.61 33.00
CA SER A 242 2.15 10.83 31.88
C SER A 242 1.61 9.40 31.93
N ILE A 243 0.90 8.97 30.88
CA ILE A 243 0.23 7.67 30.79
C ILE A 243 0.55 7.02 29.43
N SER A 244 0.80 5.71 29.43
CA SER A 244 0.87 4.91 28.21
C SER A 244 -0.55 4.66 27.67
N LEU A 245 -0.83 5.12 26.46
CA LEU A 245 -2.09 4.83 25.77
C LEU A 245 -2.02 3.54 24.99
N ALA A 246 -0.86 3.21 24.43
CA ALA A 246 -0.63 1.92 23.79
C ALA A 246 0.86 1.55 23.73
N ASP A 247 1.17 0.32 24.12
CA ASP A 247 2.53 -0.21 24.24
C ASP A 247 2.70 -1.60 23.61
N ILE A 248 1.64 -2.13 22.98
CA ILE A 248 1.62 -3.33 22.15
C ILE A 248 1.10 -2.91 20.76
N PHE A 249 1.81 -3.29 19.70
CA PHE A 249 1.32 -3.17 18.33
C PHE A 249 0.45 -4.38 17.96
N LEU A 250 -0.72 -4.14 17.36
CA LEU A 250 -1.63 -5.21 16.92
C LEU A 250 -1.48 -5.53 15.43
N GLY A 251 -1.16 -4.54 14.61
CA GLY A 251 -1.04 -4.69 13.16
C GLY A 251 -1.40 -3.39 12.42
N VAL A 252 -1.16 -3.40 11.11
CA VAL A 252 -1.51 -2.33 10.17
C VAL A 252 -2.29 -2.90 9.00
N THR A 253 -3.39 -2.25 8.62
CA THR A 253 -4.26 -2.68 7.52
C THR A 253 -4.99 -1.49 6.90
N VAL A 254 -5.52 -1.67 5.70
CA VAL A 254 -6.45 -0.74 5.03
C VAL A 254 -7.89 -0.94 5.52
N GLU A 255 -8.19 -2.06 6.18
CA GLU A 255 -9.52 -2.33 6.72
C GLU A 255 -9.84 -1.45 7.94
N SER A 256 -11.06 -0.92 8.02
CA SER A 256 -11.53 -0.10 9.14
C SER A 256 -11.74 -0.88 10.45
N THR A 257 -11.64 -2.22 10.40
CA THR A 257 -11.85 -3.11 11.56
C THR A 257 -10.70 -4.08 11.78
N LEU A 258 -10.22 -4.19 13.02
CA LEU A 258 -9.25 -5.21 13.42
C LEU A 258 -9.47 -5.65 14.88
N TYR A 259 -9.52 -6.95 15.16
CA TYR A 259 -9.71 -7.51 16.52
C TYR A 259 -10.82 -6.85 17.36
N ASN A 260 -12.01 -6.66 16.77
CA ASN A 260 -13.19 -5.98 17.34
C ASN A 260 -13.01 -4.46 17.63
N ILE A 261 -11.92 -3.84 17.18
CA ILE A 261 -11.76 -2.40 17.12
C ILE A 261 -12.33 -1.94 15.77
N ASN A 262 -13.22 -0.94 15.77
CA ASN A 262 -13.88 -0.45 14.55
C ASN A 262 -13.74 1.08 14.46
N ILE A 263 -13.19 1.56 13.35
CA ILE A 263 -13.14 2.98 12.99
C ILE A 263 -14.44 3.33 12.27
N LYS A 264 -15.28 4.14 12.92
CA LYS A 264 -16.52 4.59 12.26
C LYS A 264 -16.20 5.61 11.16
N GLU A 265 -16.92 5.50 10.05
CA GLU A 265 -16.78 6.35 8.87
C GLU A 265 -17.10 7.84 9.14
N ASP A 266 -17.79 8.16 10.23
CA ASP A 266 -18.17 9.53 10.64
C ASP A 266 -17.11 10.26 11.48
N MET A 267 -16.04 9.59 11.94
CA MET A 267 -15.03 10.20 12.81
C MET A 267 -14.12 11.21 12.11
N PHE A 268 -13.86 10.99 10.81
CA PHE A 268 -12.99 11.82 10.00
C PHE A 268 -13.69 12.13 8.66
N PRO A 269 -13.40 13.27 8.02
CA PRO A 269 -13.91 13.53 6.66
C PRO A 269 -13.55 12.37 5.73
N ALA A 270 -14.42 12.01 4.79
CA ALA A 270 -14.12 10.97 3.80
C ALA A 270 -12.84 11.34 3.00
N PRO A 271 -12.00 10.35 2.61
CA PRO A 271 -10.83 10.62 1.78
C PRO A 271 -11.27 11.22 0.44
N LEU A 272 -10.70 12.38 0.08
CA LEU A 272 -11.01 13.12 -1.16
C LEU A 272 -10.46 12.46 -2.44
N ARG A 273 -9.80 11.30 -2.32
CA ARG A 273 -8.97 10.68 -3.35
C ARG A 273 -9.18 9.17 -3.36
N GLN A 274 -8.82 8.50 -4.45
CA GLN A 274 -9.05 7.06 -4.65
C GLN A 274 -8.07 6.14 -3.85
N ILE A 275 -7.12 6.75 -3.14
CA ILE A 275 -6.14 6.10 -2.29
C ILE A 275 -6.82 5.72 -0.96
N PRO A 276 -6.71 4.46 -0.50
CA PRO A 276 -7.19 4.09 0.82
C PRO A 276 -6.38 4.74 1.94
N ASP A 277 -7.02 5.05 3.06
CA ASP A 277 -6.31 5.34 4.30
C ASP A 277 -5.67 4.03 4.85
N VAL A 278 -4.59 4.17 5.62
CA VAL A 278 -3.88 3.04 6.25
C VAL A 278 -3.96 3.17 7.76
N HIS A 279 -4.47 2.14 8.44
CA HIS A 279 -4.79 2.17 9.86
C HIS A 279 -3.80 1.33 10.68
N PHE A 280 -3.08 1.97 11.59
CA PHE A 280 -2.20 1.32 12.57
C PHE A 280 -2.96 1.12 13.88
N PHE A 281 -3.06 -0.13 14.34
CA PHE A 281 -3.79 -0.50 15.55
C PHE A 281 -2.81 -0.83 16.69
N TYR A 282 -3.05 -0.21 17.85
CA TYR A 282 -2.26 -0.41 19.06
C TYR A 282 -3.15 -0.66 20.27
N LYS A 283 -2.59 -1.34 21.27
CA LYS A 283 -3.24 -1.66 22.54
C LYS A 283 -2.32 -1.38 23.72
N SER A 284 -2.90 -1.02 24.87
CA SER A 284 -2.18 -0.97 26.15
C SER A 284 -2.30 -2.28 26.92
N SER A 285 -1.16 -2.72 27.46
CA SER A 285 -1.04 -3.78 28.46
C SER A 285 -1.61 -3.36 29.84
N THR A 286 -1.72 -2.06 30.10
CA THR A 286 -2.31 -1.54 31.35
C THR A 286 -3.84 -1.49 31.26
N VAL A 287 -4.50 -2.20 32.16
CA VAL A 287 -5.95 -2.13 32.38
C VAL A 287 -6.27 -1.09 33.45
N THR A 288 -7.43 -0.44 33.35
CA THR A 288 -7.92 0.51 34.37
C THR A 288 -9.32 0.12 34.84
N SER A 289 -9.79 0.72 35.94
CA SER A 289 -11.17 0.50 36.43
C SER A 289 -12.24 0.85 35.41
N SER A 290 -11.98 1.81 34.52
CA SER A 290 -12.87 2.18 33.41
C SER A 290 -12.64 1.33 32.16
N CYS A 291 -11.39 0.94 31.87
CA CYS A 291 -10.99 0.21 30.67
C CYS A 291 -10.44 -1.17 31.03
N TYR A 292 -11.36 -2.11 31.32
CA TYR A 292 -11.06 -3.48 31.77
C TYR A 292 -10.28 -4.30 30.72
N ASN A 293 -10.48 -4.02 29.43
CA ASN A 293 -9.77 -4.66 28.32
C ASN A 293 -8.42 -4.00 27.98
N GLY A 294 -8.02 -2.95 28.71
CA GLY A 294 -6.93 -2.05 28.34
C GLY A 294 -7.42 -0.90 27.46
N ARG A 295 -6.55 0.09 27.25
CA ARG A 295 -6.80 1.16 26.26
C ARG A 295 -6.43 0.69 24.86
N VAL A 296 -7.05 1.29 23.86
CA VAL A 296 -6.79 1.07 22.43
C VAL A 296 -6.49 2.42 21.79
N ALA A 297 -5.55 2.46 20.86
CA ALA A 297 -5.25 3.63 20.07
C ALA A 297 -5.12 3.24 18.59
N VAL A 298 -5.73 4.03 17.71
CA VAL A 298 -5.71 3.83 16.26
C VAL A 298 -5.19 5.08 15.59
N VAL A 299 -4.20 4.92 14.72
CA VAL A 299 -3.62 6.01 13.92
C VAL A 299 -3.91 5.76 12.46
N THR A 300 -4.75 6.61 11.89
CA THR A 300 -5.14 6.61 10.48
C THR A 300 -4.18 7.49 9.69
N MET A 301 -3.37 6.88 8.83
CA MET A 301 -2.50 7.56 7.88
C MET A 301 -3.30 7.90 6.62
N ARG A 302 -3.23 9.17 6.20
CA ARG A 302 -3.94 9.66 5.01
C ARG A 302 -3.00 10.41 4.07
N CYS A 303 -2.96 9.98 2.82
CA CYS A 303 -2.22 10.65 1.75
C CYS A 303 -2.75 12.06 1.49
N ASN A 304 -1.90 13.06 1.72
CA ASN A 304 -2.19 14.45 1.39
C ASN A 304 -0.93 15.17 0.85
N PRO A 305 -0.69 15.16 -0.49
CA PRO A 305 0.49 15.78 -1.09
C PRO A 305 0.68 17.28 -0.82
N SER A 306 -0.36 17.99 -0.38
CA SER A 306 -0.27 19.39 0.02
C SER A 306 0.40 19.59 1.40
N LYS A 307 0.65 18.52 2.15
CA LYS A 307 1.25 18.53 3.50
C LYS A 307 2.59 17.75 3.51
N PRO A 308 3.71 18.34 3.04
CA PRO A 308 5.00 17.65 2.97
C PRO A 308 5.62 17.34 4.35
N GLY A 309 6.58 16.41 4.37
CA GLY A 309 7.31 16.02 5.59
C GLY A 309 6.43 15.32 6.61
N GLN A 310 6.54 15.67 7.89
CA GLN A 310 5.69 15.09 8.94
C GLN A 310 4.19 15.42 8.77
N GLY A 311 3.81 16.42 7.98
CA GLY A 311 2.40 16.77 7.78
C GLY A 311 1.70 17.26 9.05
N VAL A 312 0.46 16.84 9.28
CA VAL A 312 -0.36 17.28 10.42
C VAL A 312 -1.11 16.12 11.07
N ILE A 313 -1.04 16.02 12.40
CA ILE A 313 -1.83 15.09 13.22
C ILE A 313 -3.07 15.83 13.76
N SER A 314 -4.19 15.13 13.84
CA SER A 314 -5.48 15.65 14.30
C SER A 314 -6.31 14.57 15.01
N VAL A 315 -7.33 15.00 15.75
CA VAL A 315 -8.31 14.14 16.42
C VAL A 315 -9.72 14.36 15.83
N PRO A 316 -10.67 13.41 15.97
CA PRO A 316 -12.03 13.57 15.50
C PRO A 316 -12.70 14.85 16.03
N SER A 317 -13.43 15.56 15.17
CA SER A 317 -14.19 16.76 15.56
C SER A 317 -15.29 16.46 16.57
N THR A 318 -15.84 15.23 16.53
CA THR A 318 -16.81 14.69 17.48
C THR A 318 -16.21 14.47 18.87
N CYS A 319 -14.90 14.21 18.96
CA CYS A 319 -14.22 13.80 20.19
C CYS A 319 -12.87 14.55 20.35
N PRO A 320 -12.91 15.86 20.71
CA PRO A 320 -11.73 16.73 20.75
C PRO A 320 -10.69 16.37 21.84
N ALA A 321 -11.00 15.42 22.72
CA ALA A 321 -10.04 14.80 23.64
C ALA A 321 -9.20 13.68 22.99
N GLY A 322 -9.45 13.35 21.72
CA GLY A 322 -8.90 12.18 21.03
C GLY A 322 -9.64 10.87 21.31
N THR A 323 -10.58 10.88 22.26
CA THR A 323 -11.39 9.72 22.69
C THR A 323 -12.79 10.17 23.06
N CYS A 324 -13.76 9.27 22.87
CA CYS A 324 -15.19 9.49 23.17
C CYS A 324 -15.66 8.74 24.42
N ASP A 325 -15.01 7.59 24.71
CA ASP A 325 -15.33 6.65 25.79
C ASP A 325 -14.27 6.65 26.91
N GLY A 326 -13.12 7.32 26.70
CA GLY A 326 -11.97 7.32 27.61
C GLY A 326 -11.05 6.09 27.48
N CYS A 327 -11.38 5.16 26.59
CA CYS A 327 -10.65 3.89 26.41
C CYS A 327 -10.09 3.72 25.00
N THR A 328 -10.79 4.23 23.99
CA THR A 328 -10.44 4.10 22.57
C THR A 328 -10.06 5.47 22.02
N PHE A 329 -8.84 5.59 21.52
CA PHE A 329 -8.25 6.83 21.00
C PHE A 329 -8.09 6.75 19.49
N TYR A 330 -8.42 7.84 18.79
CA TYR A 330 -8.35 7.92 17.32
C TYR A 330 -7.56 9.16 16.90
N PHE A 331 -6.61 8.97 16.00
CA PHE A 331 -5.77 10.02 15.43
C PHE A 331 -5.80 9.92 13.91
N LEU A 332 -5.91 11.07 13.22
CA LEU A 332 -5.72 11.18 11.78
C LEU A 332 -4.43 11.93 11.52
N TRP A 333 -3.50 11.28 10.82
CA TRP A 333 -2.20 11.80 10.43
C TRP A 333 -2.18 12.00 8.91
N GLU A 334 -2.33 13.25 8.47
CA GLU A 334 -2.30 13.62 7.06
C GLU A 334 -0.89 14.08 6.64
N SER A 335 -0.29 13.39 5.67
CA SER A 335 1.01 13.77 5.10
C SER A 335 1.13 13.33 3.63
N ALA A 336 2.00 14.01 2.88
CA ALA A 336 2.48 13.57 1.57
C ALA A 336 3.26 12.24 1.66
N GLU A 337 3.92 11.98 2.79
CA GLU A 337 4.66 10.74 3.08
C GLU A 337 3.73 9.55 3.38
N ALA A 338 2.43 9.78 3.57
CA ALA A 338 1.42 8.73 3.68
C ALA A 338 0.82 8.33 2.31
N CYS A 339 1.38 8.82 1.21
CA CYS A 339 1.01 8.45 -0.15
C CYS A 339 1.77 7.20 -0.62
N PRO A 340 1.19 6.40 -1.53
CA PRO A 340 1.89 5.25 -2.11
C PRO A 340 3.10 5.68 -2.94
N LEU A 341 4.04 4.76 -3.12
CA LEU A 341 5.18 4.87 -4.01
C LEU A 341 4.71 4.96 -5.46
N CYS A 342 5.30 5.87 -6.25
CA CYS A 342 4.96 5.97 -7.67
C CYS A 342 5.38 4.71 -8.44
N THR A 343 4.53 4.29 -9.36
CA THR A 343 4.71 3.16 -10.28
C THR A 343 4.67 3.64 -11.73
N GLU A 344 4.93 2.74 -12.68
CA GLU A 344 4.83 3.05 -14.12
C GLU A 344 3.39 3.40 -14.57
N HIS A 345 2.37 3.03 -13.79
CA HIS A 345 0.97 3.38 -14.07
C HIS A 345 0.62 4.83 -13.68
N ASP A 346 1.48 5.51 -12.91
CA ASP A 346 1.24 6.86 -12.39
C ASP A 346 1.69 7.98 -13.35
N TYR A 347 2.39 7.64 -14.43
CA TYR A 347 2.75 8.58 -15.50
C TYR A 347 2.26 8.08 -16.86
N HIS A 348 2.15 9.00 -17.82
CA HIS A 348 1.87 8.70 -19.22
C HIS A 348 2.91 9.37 -20.12
N GLU A 349 3.02 8.90 -21.36
CA GLU A 349 3.87 9.51 -22.36
C GLU A 349 3.08 10.47 -23.26
N ILE A 350 3.71 11.60 -23.58
CA ILE A 350 3.20 12.64 -24.46
C ILE A 350 4.16 12.74 -25.65
N GLU A 351 3.66 12.35 -26.82
CA GLU A 351 4.38 12.49 -28.07
C GLU A 351 4.45 13.95 -28.52
N GLY A 352 5.66 14.47 -28.69
CA GLY A 352 5.89 15.78 -29.30
C GLY A 352 5.63 15.79 -30.81
N ALA A 353 5.63 16.99 -31.39
CA ALA A 353 5.51 17.15 -32.84
C ALA A 353 6.83 16.81 -33.55
N CYS A 354 6.75 16.08 -34.66
CA CYS A 354 7.90 15.77 -35.52
C CYS A 354 8.55 17.06 -36.08
N LYS A 355 9.79 17.35 -35.69
CA LYS A 355 10.56 18.53 -36.11
C LYS A 355 11.93 18.10 -36.64
N ARG A 356 12.24 18.48 -37.88
CA ARG A 356 13.54 18.18 -38.55
C ARG A 356 13.90 16.68 -38.57
N GLY A 357 12.90 15.80 -38.67
CA GLY A 357 13.10 14.34 -38.69
C GLY A 357 13.17 13.67 -37.32
N PHE A 358 13.04 14.44 -36.22
CA PHE A 358 13.03 13.92 -34.85
C PHE A 358 11.74 14.26 -34.11
N GLN A 359 11.25 13.30 -33.34
CA GLN A 359 10.12 13.42 -32.44
C GLN A 359 10.63 13.25 -31.00
N GLU A 360 10.19 14.11 -30.10
CA GLU A 360 10.58 14.12 -28.69
C GLU A 360 9.39 13.66 -27.85
N THR A 361 9.49 12.46 -27.27
CA THR A 361 8.48 11.92 -26.35
C THR A 361 8.86 12.28 -24.93
N LEU A 362 7.93 12.91 -24.21
CA LEU A 362 8.08 13.36 -22.83
C LEU A 362 7.20 12.53 -21.90
N TYR A 363 7.70 12.21 -20.71
CA TYR A 363 6.92 11.50 -19.68
C TYR A 363 6.38 12.52 -18.67
N VAL A 364 5.09 12.42 -18.33
CA VAL A 364 4.40 13.36 -17.43
C VAL A 364 3.54 12.58 -16.42
N TRP A 365 3.56 13.00 -15.15
CA TRP A 365 2.72 12.42 -14.10
C TRP A 365 1.23 12.63 -14.39
N ASN A 366 0.40 11.66 -14.02
CA ASN A 366 -1.05 11.78 -14.09
C ASN A 366 -1.54 12.84 -13.09
N GLU A 367 -2.42 13.74 -13.54
CA GLU A 367 -3.01 14.76 -12.69
C GLU A 367 -4.37 14.31 -12.11
N PRO A 368 -4.63 14.48 -10.80
CA PRO A 368 -3.73 15.00 -9.78
C PRO A 368 -2.72 13.94 -9.31
N LYS A 369 -1.44 14.32 -9.16
CA LYS A 369 -0.41 13.41 -8.65
C LYS A 369 -0.78 12.87 -7.27
N GLN A 370 -0.76 11.54 -7.17
CA GLN A 370 -1.31 10.77 -6.04
C GLN A 370 -0.28 9.85 -5.38
N CYS A 371 0.99 9.93 -5.80
CA CYS A 371 2.09 9.12 -5.30
C CYS A 371 3.31 9.98 -4.92
N ILE A 372 4.21 9.46 -4.09
CA ILE A 372 5.48 10.09 -3.70
C ILE A 372 6.62 9.05 -3.74
N LYS A 373 7.85 9.47 -4.08
CA LYS A 373 9.00 8.54 -4.27
C LYS A 373 8.65 7.41 -5.26
N GLY A 374 9.32 6.26 -5.20
CA GLY A 374 9.12 5.14 -6.12
C GLY A 374 9.91 5.35 -7.41
N VAL A 375 9.30 5.07 -8.57
CA VAL A 375 9.94 5.31 -9.87
C VAL A 375 10.14 6.81 -10.13
N PHE A 376 11.25 7.15 -10.79
CA PHE A 376 11.46 8.49 -11.33
C PHE A 376 10.83 8.59 -12.73
N LEU A 377 10.50 9.82 -13.17
CA LEU A 377 10.12 10.02 -14.58
C LEU A 377 11.29 9.58 -15.48
N PRO A 378 11.05 8.75 -16.51
CA PRO A 378 12.09 8.39 -17.46
C PRO A 378 12.64 9.62 -18.18
N GLU A 379 13.90 9.54 -18.61
CA GLU A 379 14.48 10.58 -19.45
C GLU A 379 13.77 10.65 -20.81
N LYS A 380 13.72 11.84 -21.39
CA LYS A 380 13.04 12.09 -22.66
C LYS A 380 13.58 11.21 -23.79
N ARG A 381 12.68 10.68 -24.62
CA ARG A 381 13.01 9.77 -25.71
C ARG A 381 12.99 10.51 -27.05
N LEU A 382 14.05 10.35 -27.83
CA LEU A 382 14.15 10.88 -29.19
C LEU A 382 13.95 9.74 -30.20
N THR A 383 12.92 9.86 -31.05
CA THR A 383 12.61 8.92 -32.13
C THR A 383 12.72 9.61 -33.49
N THR A 384 13.04 8.86 -34.54
CA THR A 384 13.06 9.36 -35.92
C THR A 384 11.66 9.32 -36.53
N CYS A 385 11.24 10.38 -37.20
CA CYS A 385 9.89 10.56 -37.73
C CYS A 385 9.89 11.23 -39.11
N GLU A 386 8.87 10.94 -39.93
CA GLU A 386 8.63 11.66 -41.19
C GLU A 386 7.59 12.77 -41.00
N THR A 387 7.82 13.94 -41.61
CA THR A 387 6.86 15.05 -41.57
C THR A 387 5.83 14.94 -42.70
N VAL A 388 4.54 14.93 -42.34
CA VAL A 388 3.39 14.94 -43.28
C VAL A 388 3.44 16.13 -44.26
N ASP A 389 4.16 17.18 -43.88
CA ASP A 389 4.45 18.38 -44.66
C ASP A 389 5.13 18.09 -46.02
N PHE A 390 5.86 16.98 -46.17
CA PHE A 390 6.36 16.52 -47.47
C PHE A 390 5.23 16.07 -48.40
N TRP A 391 4.37 15.17 -47.91
CA TRP A 391 3.22 14.65 -48.66
C TRP A 391 2.21 15.75 -49.02
N LEU A 392 2.03 16.74 -48.14
CA LEU A 392 1.14 17.88 -48.38
C LEU A 392 1.68 18.82 -49.48
N LYS A 393 3.00 19.06 -49.52
CA LYS A 393 3.66 19.81 -50.61
C LYS A 393 3.59 19.07 -51.95
N VAL A 394 3.82 17.75 -51.95
CA VAL A 394 3.69 16.92 -53.17
C VAL A 394 2.23 16.92 -53.67
N GLY A 395 1.25 16.73 -52.78
CA GLY A 395 -0.17 16.76 -53.12
C GLY A 395 -0.63 18.11 -53.69
N ALA A 396 -0.20 19.23 -53.08
CA ALA A 396 -0.47 20.57 -53.59
C ALA A 396 0.15 20.82 -54.97
N GLY A 397 1.39 20.34 -55.20
CA GLY A 397 2.07 20.44 -56.50
C GLY A 397 1.33 19.68 -57.61
N VAL A 398 0.91 18.43 -57.35
CA VAL A 398 0.12 17.62 -58.30
C VAL A 398 -1.26 18.24 -58.56
N GLY A 399 -1.93 18.75 -57.52
CA GLY A 399 -3.20 19.47 -57.64
C GLY A 399 -3.11 20.73 -58.52
N ALA A 400 -2.07 21.55 -58.31
CA ALA A 400 -1.84 22.74 -59.13
C ALA A 400 -1.52 22.39 -60.59
N PHE A 401 -0.65 21.40 -60.83
CA PHE A 401 -0.29 20.96 -62.17
C PHE A 401 -1.49 20.41 -62.95
N THR A 402 -2.31 19.56 -62.33
CA THR A 402 -3.51 19.00 -62.96
C THR A 402 -4.56 20.06 -63.26
N ALA A 403 -4.76 21.06 -62.39
CA ALA A 403 -5.66 22.19 -62.66
C ALA A 403 -5.21 23.00 -63.89
N VAL A 404 -3.92 23.31 -64.00
CA VAL A 404 -3.35 24.03 -65.16
C VAL A 404 -3.51 23.20 -66.45
N LEU A 405 -3.28 21.88 -66.39
CA LEU A 405 -3.49 20.98 -67.52
C LEU A 405 -4.96 20.97 -68.01
N LEU A 406 -5.92 20.93 -67.08
CA LEU A 406 -7.34 20.97 -67.42
C LEU A 406 -7.74 22.30 -68.08
N VAL A 407 -7.23 23.44 -67.60
CA VAL A 407 -7.46 24.75 -68.22
C VAL A 407 -6.81 24.83 -69.61
N ALA A 408 -5.59 24.32 -69.77
CA ALA A 408 -4.93 24.28 -71.08
C ALA A 408 -5.71 23.40 -72.10
N LEU A 409 -6.25 22.26 -71.64
CA LEU A 409 -7.08 21.38 -72.46
C LEU A 409 -8.41 22.02 -72.83
N THR A 410 -9.13 22.67 -71.91
CA THR A 410 -10.39 23.35 -72.24
C THR A 410 -10.15 24.51 -73.21
N CYS A 411 -9.11 25.33 -73.02
CA CYS A 411 -8.71 26.36 -73.98
C CYS A 411 -8.33 25.77 -75.36
N TYR A 412 -7.62 24.63 -75.40
CA TYR A 412 -7.28 23.94 -76.65
C TYR A 412 -8.54 23.45 -77.38
N PHE A 413 -9.46 22.78 -76.68
CA PHE A 413 -10.71 22.32 -77.27
C PHE A 413 -11.58 23.48 -77.74
N TRP A 414 -11.68 24.58 -76.98
CA TRP A 414 -12.45 25.77 -77.36
C TRP A 414 -11.89 26.42 -78.64
N LYS A 415 -10.57 26.59 -78.74
CA LYS A 415 -9.88 27.08 -79.94
C LYS A 415 -10.03 26.13 -81.14
N LYS A 416 -10.07 24.82 -80.90
CA LYS A 416 -10.30 23.80 -81.93
C LYS A 416 -11.76 23.81 -82.42
N ASN A 417 -12.72 24.06 -81.54
CA ASN A 417 -14.14 24.15 -81.89
C ASN A 417 -14.45 25.39 -82.73
N GLN A 418 -13.93 26.57 -82.37
CA GLN A 418 -14.02 27.77 -83.24
C GLN A 418 -13.43 27.52 -84.65
N LYS A 419 -12.34 26.75 -84.74
CA LYS A 419 -11.74 26.37 -86.03
C LYS A 419 -12.61 25.39 -86.85
N LEU A 420 -13.53 24.67 -86.20
CA LEU A 420 -14.54 23.85 -86.87
C LEU A 420 -15.73 24.71 -87.31
N GLU A 421 -16.28 25.58 -86.45
CA GLU A 421 -17.38 26.50 -86.82
C GLU A 421 -17.02 27.38 -88.03
N TYR A 422 -15.79 27.91 -88.08
CA TYR A 422 -15.30 28.68 -89.23
C TYR A 422 -15.24 27.86 -90.54
N LYS A 423 -15.11 26.53 -90.47
CA LYS A 423 -15.18 25.65 -91.64
C LYS A 423 -16.61 25.32 -92.05
N TYR A 424 -17.52 25.14 -91.09
CA TYR A 424 -18.93 24.86 -91.40
C TYR A 424 -19.69 26.10 -91.93
N SER A 425 -19.43 27.31 -91.43
CA SER A 425 -20.08 28.53 -91.95
C SER A 425 -19.72 28.81 -93.41
N LYS A 426 -18.49 28.47 -93.84
CA LYS A 426 -18.02 28.63 -95.23
C LYS A 426 -18.73 27.70 -96.22
N LEU A 427 -19.23 26.54 -95.77
CA LEU A 427 -20.07 25.64 -96.56
C LEU A 427 -21.52 26.15 -96.65
N VAL A 428 -22.08 26.68 -95.56
CA VAL A 428 -23.44 27.24 -95.57
C VAL A 428 -23.55 28.48 -96.46
N MET A 429 -22.50 29.32 -96.53
CA MET A 429 -22.45 30.46 -97.46
C MET A 429 -22.29 30.09 -98.94
N THR A 430 -21.86 28.86 -99.27
CA THR A 430 -21.76 28.40 -100.68
C THR A 430 -22.99 27.61 -101.14
N ALA A 431 -23.77 27.04 -100.22
CA ALA A 431 -25.05 26.39 -100.55
C ALA A 431 -26.17 27.40 -100.90
N ASN A 432 -26.24 28.54 -100.19
CA ASN A 432 -27.32 29.53 -100.35
C ASN A 432 -27.23 30.41 -101.63
N ALA A 433 -26.21 30.22 -102.47
CA ALA A 433 -25.99 31.02 -103.69
C ALA A 433 -26.53 30.36 -104.97
N LYS A 434 -27.26 29.24 -104.88
CA LYS A 434 -27.62 28.42 -106.05
C LYS A 434 -29.04 27.84 -106.04
N GLU A 435 -30.01 28.60 -105.54
CA GLU A 435 -31.45 28.30 -105.68
C GLU A 435 -32.19 29.49 -106.31
N CYS A 436 -32.14 29.58 -107.64
CA CYS A 436 -33.04 30.42 -108.43
C CYS A 436 -33.00 30.00 -109.92
N GLU A 437 -33.71 28.92 -110.28
CA GLU A 437 -34.64 28.83 -111.43
C GLU A 437 -35.21 27.39 -111.58
N LEU A 438 -36.32 27.29 -112.31
CA LEU A 438 -37.28 26.16 -112.36
C LEU A 438 -36.95 25.11 -113.46
N PRO A 439 -37.65 23.95 -113.53
CA PRO A 439 -37.05 22.70 -113.99
C PRO A 439 -37.33 22.32 -115.45
N ALA A 440 -36.60 21.32 -115.93
CA ALA A 440 -36.98 20.46 -117.06
C ALA A 440 -36.57 19.00 -116.78
N ALA A 441 -37.27 18.06 -117.42
CA ALA A 441 -37.13 16.60 -117.28
C ALA A 441 -35.79 16.06 -117.86
N ASP A 442 -35.44 14.75 -117.85
CA ASP A 442 -36.29 13.56 -117.90
C ASP A 442 -35.53 12.24 -117.59
N SER A 443 -36.28 11.12 -117.54
CA SER A 443 -35.87 9.73 -117.82
C SER A 443 -35.12 8.87 -116.77
N CYS A 444 -35.91 8.00 -116.11
CA CYS A 444 -35.77 6.54 -115.97
C CYS A 444 -34.39 5.83 -115.97
N ALA A 445 -34.16 5.00 -114.94
CA ALA A 445 -33.78 3.59 -115.08
C ALA A 445 -34.17 2.76 -113.83
N ILE A 446 -34.74 1.57 -114.05
CA ILE A 446 -35.16 0.58 -113.04
C ILE A 446 -34.11 -0.53 -112.94
N MET A 447 -33.85 -1.08 -111.75
CA MET A 447 -33.59 -2.52 -111.53
C MET A 447 -33.91 -2.92 -110.07
N GLU A 448 -34.20 -4.22 -109.89
CA GLU A 448 -34.86 -4.85 -108.74
C GLU A 448 -33.87 -5.65 -107.84
N GLY A 449 -34.38 -6.27 -106.76
CA GLY A 449 -33.66 -7.21 -105.87
C GLY A 449 -33.18 -6.55 -104.56
N GLU A 450 -33.66 -6.89 -103.35
CA GLU A 450 -33.74 -8.23 -102.71
C GLU A 450 -32.31 -8.78 -102.48
N ASP A 451 -31.86 -9.15 -101.27
CA ASP A 451 -32.60 -9.79 -100.17
C ASP A 451 -32.04 -9.46 -98.75
N ASN A 452 -32.66 -10.07 -97.73
CA ASN A 452 -32.60 -9.79 -96.29
C ASN A 452 -31.98 -10.97 -95.48
N GLU A 453 -31.08 -10.72 -94.53
CA GLU A 453 -30.76 -11.69 -93.44
C GLU A 453 -30.42 -10.98 -92.09
N GLU A 454 -31.16 -11.29 -91.03
CA GLU A 454 -30.91 -10.92 -89.61
C GLU A 454 -30.17 -12.06 -88.86
N GLU A 455 -29.32 -11.77 -87.86
CA GLU A 455 -29.40 -12.04 -86.39
C GLU A 455 -27.94 -12.37 -85.88
N VAL A 456 -27.55 -12.61 -84.61
CA VAL A 456 -28.27 -12.96 -83.38
C VAL A 456 -27.93 -12.06 -82.18
N VAL A 457 -28.95 -11.72 -81.39
CA VAL A 457 -28.99 -11.11 -80.05
C VAL A 457 -28.07 -11.76 -78.99
N TYR A 458 -27.42 -10.97 -78.11
CA TYR A 458 -27.72 -11.07 -76.67
C TYR A 458 -27.49 -9.77 -75.87
N SER A 459 -28.52 -9.40 -75.10
CA SER A 459 -28.55 -8.23 -74.22
C SER A 459 -28.01 -8.56 -72.84
N ASN A 460 -27.40 -7.59 -72.15
CA ASN A 460 -28.00 -7.16 -70.88
C ASN A 460 -27.64 -5.73 -70.47
N LYS A 461 -28.61 -5.02 -69.88
CA LYS A 461 -28.39 -3.78 -69.12
C LYS A 461 -28.47 -4.11 -67.64
N GLN A 462 -27.71 -3.42 -66.79
CA GLN A 462 -28.32 -2.65 -65.69
C GLN A 462 -27.34 -1.68 -65.02
N THR A 463 -27.93 -0.83 -64.16
CA THR A 463 -27.47 0.49 -63.77
C THR A 463 -26.70 0.56 -62.44
N LEU A 464 -25.74 1.50 -62.41
CA LEU A 464 -25.36 2.39 -61.29
C LEU A 464 -25.28 1.86 -59.84
N LEU A 465 -24.04 1.94 -59.33
CA LEU A 465 -23.64 2.36 -57.97
C LEU A 465 -24.08 1.51 -56.75
N GLY A 466 -23.11 0.77 -56.20
CA GLY A 466 -23.26 0.11 -54.89
C GLY A 466 -21.96 -0.36 -54.23
N LYS A 467 -21.26 0.55 -53.54
CA LYS A 467 -20.32 0.30 -52.40
C LYS A 467 -18.98 -0.45 -52.62
N LEU A 468 -17.90 0.30 -52.36
CA LEU A 468 -16.83 0.04 -51.36
C LEU A 468 -16.12 -1.33 -51.22
N LYS A 469 -14.77 -1.22 -51.13
CA LYS A 469 -13.76 -2.13 -50.53
C LYS A 469 -13.29 -3.39 -51.29
N SER A 470 -12.08 -3.26 -51.87
CA SER A 470 -10.89 -4.14 -51.83
C SER A 470 -10.15 -3.98 -53.18
N LEU A 471 -8.88 -3.59 -53.31
CA LEU A 471 -7.63 -4.10 -52.72
C LEU A 471 -7.38 -5.60 -53.01
N ALA A 472 -7.05 -5.92 -54.28
CA ALA A 472 -6.30 -7.12 -54.67
C ALA A 472 -5.71 -7.02 -56.11
N THR A 473 -4.47 -6.53 -56.20
CA THR A 473 -3.37 -7.00 -57.07
C THR A 473 -3.65 -7.80 -58.36
N LYS A 474 -3.18 -7.25 -59.49
CA LYS A 474 -2.73 -7.92 -60.75
C LYS A 474 -1.95 -6.86 -61.57
N GLU A 475 -0.91 -7.12 -62.38
CA GLU A 475 -0.30 -8.30 -63.02
C GLU A 475 1.25 -8.06 -63.12
N LYS A 476 2.16 -9.00 -62.86
CA LYS A 476 2.84 -10.03 -63.74
C LYS A 476 4.31 -9.71 -64.03
N GLU A 477 5.23 -10.66 -63.83
CA GLU A 477 5.91 -11.55 -64.82
C GLU A 477 6.84 -10.77 -65.81
N ASP A 478 8.10 -11.15 -66.08
CA ASP A 478 8.88 -12.31 -65.58
C ASP A 478 10.42 -12.14 -65.75
N HIS A 479 11.18 -13.07 -65.15
CA HIS A 479 12.55 -13.57 -65.41
C HIS A 479 13.43 -13.00 -66.58
N PHE A 480 14.77 -12.97 -66.58
CA PHE A 480 15.87 -13.58 -65.78
C PHE A 480 16.94 -12.48 -65.46
N GLU A 481 18.18 -12.65 -64.96
CA GLU A 481 19.06 -13.79 -64.57
C GLU A 481 20.01 -13.38 -63.40
N SER A 482 21.25 -13.89 -63.31
CA SER A 482 22.22 -13.54 -62.25
C SER A 482 23.71 -13.78 -62.62
N VAL A 483 24.64 -12.94 -62.16
CA VAL A 483 26.07 -13.29 -61.93
C VAL A 483 26.58 -12.58 -60.66
N GLN A 484 27.31 -13.32 -59.81
CA GLN A 484 27.87 -12.85 -58.53
C GLN A 484 29.19 -12.07 -58.68
N LEU A 485 29.50 -11.19 -57.71
CA LEU A 485 30.88 -11.05 -57.21
C LEU A 485 30.91 -10.80 -55.68
N LYS A 486 31.88 -11.47 -55.06
CA LYS A 486 32.18 -11.64 -53.61
C LYS A 486 32.01 -10.42 -52.68
N SER A 487 31.68 -10.72 -51.42
CA SER A 487 32.31 -10.06 -50.26
C SER A 487 32.90 -11.11 -49.30
N SER A 488 34.02 -10.76 -48.67
CA SER A 488 34.91 -11.65 -47.92
C SER A 488 34.69 -11.61 -46.41
N ARG A 489 34.89 -12.75 -45.73
CA ARG A 489 34.91 -12.89 -44.27
C ARG A 489 36.35 -13.01 -43.75
N SER A 490 36.75 -12.16 -42.80
CA SER A 490 37.84 -12.36 -41.80
C SER A 490 38.17 -11.07 -41.04
N PRO A 491 38.80 -11.10 -39.86
CA PRO A 491 38.52 -11.95 -38.70
C PRO A 491 38.53 -11.14 -37.36
N ASN A 492 38.49 -11.84 -36.23
CA ASN A 492 38.57 -11.36 -34.84
C ASN A 492 39.57 -10.22 -34.54
N ILE A 493 39.20 -9.36 -33.59
CA ILE A 493 39.93 -9.19 -32.31
C ILE A 493 38.90 -9.32 -31.19
#